data_AF-A0A2D5N6H1-F1
#
_entry.id   AF-A0A2D5N6H1-F1
#
_cell.length_a   1.000
_cell.length_b   1.000
_cell.length_c   1.000
_cell.angle_alpha   90.00
_cell.angle_beta   90.00
_cell.angle_gamma   90.00
#
_symmetry.space_group_name_H-M   'P 1'
#
loop_
_entity.id
_entity.type
_entity.pdbx_description
1 polymer ?
#
loop_
_entity_poly.entity_id
_entity_poly.type
_entity_poly.pdbx_seq_one_letter_code
_entity_poly.pdbx_strand_id
1 'polypeptide(L)' 'MEKKQKIAIQGNQGSFHHVVANQYFTSEFSLIACYTFEDMLMSLLNNVADL' A
#
# COMPACT_ATOMS: atom_id res chain seq x y z
N MET A 1 20.15 6.97 -1.92
CA MET A 1 19.23 5.83 -2.06
C MET A 1 17.83 6.41 -2.05
N GLU A 2 17.08 6.30 -3.15
CA GLU A 2 15.75 6.91 -3.25
C GLU A 2 14.79 6.25 -2.26
N LYS A 3 13.91 7.05 -1.64
CA LYS A 3 12.89 6.55 -0.71
C LYS A 3 11.83 5.80 -1.51
N LYS A 4 11.69 4.50 -1.26
CA LYS A 4 10.58 3.70 -1.82
C LYS A 4 9.25 4.21 -1.26
N GLN A 5 8.30 4.50 -2.14
CA GLN A 5 6.94 4.87 -1.72
C GLN A 5 6.30 3.70 -0.97
N LYS A 6 5.59 3.99 0.12
CA LYS A 6 4.81 3.02 0.88
C LYS A 6 3.36 3.10 0.43
N ILE A 7 2.81 1.98 -0.02
CA ILE A 7 1.46 1.91 -0.60
C ILE A 7 0.61 0.99 0.25
N ALA A 8 -0.45 1.55 0.82
CA ALA A 8 -1.44 0.82 1.59
C ALA A 8 -2.48 0.17 0.68
N ILE A 9 -2.80 -1.09 0.97
CA ILE A 9 -3.93 -1.78 0.35
C ILE A 9 -4.78 -2.43 1.44
N GLN A 10 -6.07 -2.57 1.19
CA GLN A 10 -6.89 -3.48 1.97
C GLN A 10 -6.70 -4.92 1.44
N GLY A 11 -6.43 -5.86 2.34
CA GLY A 11 -6.18 -7.26 2.03
C GLY A 11 -4.71 -7.67 2.20
N ASN A 12 -4.35 -8.81 1.61
CA ASN A 12 -3.03 -9.42 1.74
C ASN A 12 -2.22 -9.33 0.43
N GLN A 13 -0.94 -9.69 0.52
CA GLN A 13 -0.12 -9.92 -0.66
C GLN A 13 -0.73 -11.03 -1.51
N GLY A 14 -0.94 -10.74 -2.80
CA GLY A 14 -1.59 -11.63 -3.76
C GLY A 14 -3.09 -11.40 -3.93
N SER A 15 -3.70 -10.52 -3.14
CA SER A 15 -5.08 -10.05 -3.37
C SER A 15 -5.21 -9.27 -4.68
N PHE A 16 -6.45 -9.05 -5.14
CA PHE A 16 -6.70 -8.21 -6.31
C PHE A 16 -6.19 -6.78 -6.12
N HIS A 17 -6.24 -6.21 -4.92
CA HIS A 17 -5.65 -4.89 -4.65
C HIS A 17 -4.13 -4.91 -4.79
N HIS A 18 -3.46 -6.00 -4.38
CA HIS A 18 -2.02 -6.15 -4.61
C HIS A 18 -1.68 -6.26 -6.10
N VAL A 19 -2.49 -6.98 -6.89
CA VAL A 19 -2.30 -7.06 -8.34
C VAL A 19 -2.43 -5.68 -8.99
N VAL A 20 -3.47 -4.93 -8.64
CA VAL A 20 -3.67 -3.55 -9.13
C VAL A 20 -2.51 -2.64 -8.72
N ALA A 21 -2.04 -2.72 -7.47
CA ALA A 21 -0.89 -1.95 -7.03
C ALA A 21 0.36 -2.22 -7.89
N ASN A 22 0.67 -3.49 -8.18
CA ASN A 22 1.81 -3.83 -9.04
C ASN A 22 1.63 -3.40 -10.51
N GLN A 23 0.39 -3.27 -10.99
CA GLN A 23 0.11 -2.81 -12.36
C GLN A 23 0.25 -1.29 -12.51
N TYR A 24 -0.13 -0.54 -11.48
CA TYR A 24 -0.12 0.93 -11.50
C TYR A 24 1.20 1.53 -11.01
N PHE A 25 1.83 0.93 -10.01
CA PHE A 25 3.08 1.39 -9.42
C PHE A 25 4.25 0.59 -9.99
N THR A 26 4.77 1.05 -11.13
CA THR A 26 5.84 0.38 -11.89
C THR A 26 7.24 0.53 -11.26
N SER A 27 7.40 1.51 -10.38
CA SER A 27 8.61 1.70 -9.56
C SER A 27 8.60 0.79 -8.34
N GLU A 28 9.78 0.51 -7.77
CA GLU A 28 9.87 -0.30 -6.56
C GLU A 28 9.22 0.41 -5.36
N PHE A 29 8.21 -0.24 -4.76
CA PHE A 29 7.43 0.30 -3.64
C PHE A 29 7.41 -0.69 -2.46
N SER A 30 7.06 -0.20 -1.26
CA SER A 30 6.82 -1.02 -0.07
C SER A 30 5.32 -1.20 0.12
N LEU A 31 4.85 -2.44 0.20
CA LEU A 31 3.44 -2.73 0.44
C LEU A 31 3.10 -2.65 1.94
N ILE A 32 2.03 -1.94 2.28
CA ILE A 32 1.42 -1.95 3.61
C ILE A 32 0.06 -2.65 3.49
N ALA A 33 -0.04 -3.87 4.00
CA ALA A 33 -1.28 -4.65 3.99
C ALA A 33 -2.14 -4.31 5.21
N CYS A 34 -3.40 -3.94 4.98
CA CYS A 34 -4.37 -3.54 5.99
C CYS A 34 -5.54 -4.54 6.03
N TYR A 35 -6.06 -4.83 7.22
CA TYR A 35 -7.14 -5.81 7.36
C TYR A 35 -8.50 -5.22 6.95
N THR A 36 -8.76 -3.98 7.33
CA THR A 36 -9.98 -3.23 6.98
C THR A 36 -9.67 -2.01 6.12
N PHE A 37 -10.71 -1.42 5.53
CA PHE A 37 -10.57 -0.13 4.84
C PHE A 37 -10.27 1.01 5.81
N GLU A 38 -10.79 0.94 7.03
CA GLU A 38 -10.48 1.85 8.13
C GLU A 38 -8.99 1.81 8.47
N ASP A 39 -8.40 0.61 8.60
CA ASP A 39 -6.95 0.46 8.86
C ASP A 39 -6.11 1.09 7.74
N MET A 40 -6.53 0.91 6.48
CA MET A 40 -5.89 1.51 5.31
C MET A 40 -5.94 3.04 5.39
N LEU A 41 -7.11 3.62 5.67
CA LEU A 41 -7.28 5.07 5.84
C LEU A 41 -6.43 5.61 7.00
N MET A 42 -6.43 4.93 8.15
CA MET A 42 -5.66 5.33 9.32
C MET A 42 -4.15 5.28 9.04
N SER A 43 -3.69 4.36 8.19
CA SER A 43 -2.28 4.30 7.78
C SER A 43 -1.84 5.56 7.04
N LEU A 44 -2.72 6.18 6.25
CA LEU A 44 -2.46 7.43 5.55
C LEU A 44 -2.48 8.63 6.50
N LEU A 45 -3.52 8.72 7.34
CA LEU A 45 -3.67 9.80 8.32
C LEU A 45 -2.50 9.86 9.32
N ASN A 46 -1.94 8.69 9.67
CA ASN A 46 -0.82 8.57 10.58
C ASN A 46 0.56 8.60 9.89
N ASN A 47 0.63 8.88 8.57
CA ASN A 47 1.85 8.89 7.77
C ASN A 47 2.66 7.58 7.81
N VAL A 48 1.97 6.44 8.02
CA VAL A 48 2.56 5.10 7.93
C VAL A 48 2.77 4.73 6.47
N ALA A 49 1.77 5.01 5.62
CA ALA A 49 1.82 4.88 4.17
C ALA A 49 1.86 6.26 3.50
N ASP A 50 2.46 6.33 2.31
CA ASP A 50 2.50 7.54 1.50
C ASP A 50 1.29 7.63 0.54
N LEU A 51 0.70 6.48 0.17
CA LEU A 51 -0.42 6.31 -0.77
C LEU A 51 -1.34 5.17 -0.34
#